data_AF-A0A540MF02-F1
#
_entry.id   AF-A0A540MF02-F1
#
_cell.length_a   1.000
_cell.length_b   1.000
_cell.length_c   1.000
_cell.angle_alpha   90.00
_cell.angle_beta   90.00
_cell.angle_gamma   90.00
#
_symmetry.space_group_name_H-M   'P 1'
#
loop_
_entity.id
_entity.type
_entity.pdbx_description
1 polymer ?
#
loop_
_entity_poly.entity_id
_entity_poly.type
_entity_poly.pdbx_seq_one_letter_code
_entity_poly.pdbx_strand_id
1 'polypeptide(L)'
;MRVNLMEKLKVVAISRDQIQLDGLAPPEPESKSSSMEKSGLTKEETKKLLTVAQLKAVRPKLREVQKSWVSYSEFVGICREGCADPDMGIWFYKIVG
;
A
#
# COMPACT_ATOMS: atom_id res chain seq x y z
N MET A 1 34.75 63.29 -26.75
CA MET A 1 34.94 62.56 -25.46
C MET A 1 34.40 61.15 -25.61
N ARG A 2 35.25 60.11 -25.50
CA ARG A 2 34.77 58.72 -25.52
C ARG A 2 34.31 58.38 -24.10
N VAL A 3 33.04 58.05 -23.93
CA VAL A 3 32.50 57.64 -22.64
C VAL A 3 33.00 56.23 -22.35
N ASN A 4 33.76 56.05 -21.27
CA ASN A 4 34.28 54.75 -20.90
C ASN A 4 33.12 53.86 -20.42
N LEU A 5 32.76 52.87 -21.24
CA LEU A 5 31.66 51.94 -20.97
C LEU A 5 31.81 51.25 -19.60
N MET A 6 33.05 51.05 -19.15
CA MET A 6 33.35 50.45 -17.85
C MET A 6 32.94 51.34 -16.67
N GLU A 7 33.02 52.66 -16.80
CA GLU A 7 32.58 53.57 -15.74
C GLU A 7 31.07 53.61 -15.61
N LYS A 8 30.35 53.53 -16.74
CA LYS A 8 28.88 53.45 -16.75
C LYS A 8 28.38 52.14 -16.13
N LEU A 9 29.06 51.03 -16.39
CA LEU A 9 28.72 49.73 -15.80
C LEU A 9 28.99 49.66 -14.30
N LYS A 10 30.02 50.36 -13.79
CA LYS A 10 30.28 50.46 -12.34
C LYS A 10 29.11 51.09 -11.58
N VAL A 11 28.53 52.18 -12.10
CA VAL A 11 27.37 52.84 -11.48
C VAL A 11 26.15 51.91 -11.40
N VAL A 12 25.95 51.04 -12.40
CA VAL A 12 24.85 50.08 -12.44
C VAL A 12 25.14 48.84 -11.58
N ALA A 13 26.41 48.52 -11.32
CA ALA A 13 26.82 47.38 -10.52
C ALA A 13 26.78 47.64 -9.01
N ILE A 14 26.97 48.88 -8.55
CA ILE A 14 26.96 49.24 -7.13
C ILE A 14 25.57 49.01 -6.49
N SER A 15 24.50 49.03 -7.29
CA SER A 15 23.14 48.78 -6.82
C SER A 15 22.73 47.29 -6.85
N ARG A 16 23.64 46.37 -7.22
CA ARG A 16 23.34 44.93 -7.47
C ARG A 16 23.66 43.99 -6.31
N ASP A 17 24.13 44.49 -5.18
CA ASP A 17 24.48 43.63 -4.04
C ASP A 17 23.25 43.09 -3.28
N GLN A 18 22.03 43.49 -3.66
CA GLN A 18 20.80 42.98 -3.07
C GLN A 18 19.92 42.38 -4.15
N ILE A 19 20.05 41.07 -4.34
CA ILE A 19 19.03 40.27 -5.02
C ILE A 19 17.86 40.15 -4.03
N GLN A 20 16.77 40.88 -4.26
CA GLN A 20 15.52 40.64 -3.52
C GLN A 20 14.96 39.29 -3.95
N LEU A 21 15.15 38.28 -3.09
CA LEU A 21 14.64 36.92 -3.26
C LEU A 21 13.20 36.78 -2.72
N ASP A 22 12.40 37.85 -2.74
CA ASP A 22 11.02 37.87 -2.23
C ASP A 22 10.03 37.04 -3.08
N GLY A 23 10.52 36.39 -4.14
CA GLY A 23 9.76 35.47 -4.99
C GLY A 23 10.09 33.98 -4.79
N LEU A 24 10.97 33.63 -3.85
CA LEU A 24 11.29 32.22 -3.54
C LEU A 24 10.42 31.64 -2.42
N ALA A 25 9.23 32.21 -2.20
CA ALA A 25 8.21 31.51 -1.42
C ALA A 25 7.88 30.21 -2.17
N PRO A 26 7.99 29.03 -1.53
CA PRO A 26 7.53 27.79 -2.12
C PRO A 26 6.08 27.99 -2.58
N PRO A 27 5.70 27.56 -3.80
CA PRO A 27 4.30 27.61 -4.22
C PRO A 27 3.47 26.94 -3.13
N GLU A 28 2.41 27.62 -2.70
CA GLU A 28 1.51 27.12 -1.67
C GLU A 28 1.13 25.68 -2.03
N PRO A 29 1.32 24.70 -1.13
CA PRO A 29 1.07 23.32 -1.48
C PRO A 29 -0.39 23.24 -1.87
N GLU A 30 -0.65 23.03 -3.16
CA GLU A 30 -1.99 22.78 -3.65
C GLU A 30 -2.54 21.68 -2.75
N SER A 31 -3.56 22.03 -1.97
CA SER A 31 -4.32 21.06 -1.22
C SER A 31 -4.89 20.13 -2.25
N LYS A 32 -4.18 19.04 -2.55
CA LYS A 32 -4.65 17.93 -3.36
C LYS A 32 -5.79 17.30 -2.58
N SER A 33 -6.94 17.96 -2.61
CA SER A 33 -8.24 17.34 -2.46
C SER A 33 -8.58 16.66 -3.80
N SER A 34 -7.65 15.90 -4.37
CA SER A 34 -8.08 14.75 -5.13
C SER A 34 -8.27 13.69 -4.07
N SER A 35 -9.53 13.31 -3.89
CA SER A 35 -9.90 11.98 -3.43
C SER A 35 -8.87 11.02 -4.02
N MET A 36 -7.88 10.62 -3.22
CA MET A 36 -7.13 9.42 -3.51
C MET A 36 -8.19 8.35 -3.27
N GLU A 37 -8.96 8.08 -4.32
CA GLU A 37 -9.72 6.85 -4.50
C GLU A 37 -8.82 5.79 -3.90
N LYS A 38 -9.22 5.28 -2.73
CA LYS A 38 -8.45 4.30 -1.99
C LYS A 38 -8.50 3.04 -2.85
N SER A 39 -7.66 2.99 -3.88
CA SER A 39 -7.43 1.87 -4.78
C SER A 39 -6.58 0.83 -4.03
N GLY A 40 -7.01 0.53 -2.81
CA GLY A 40 -6.48 -0.49 -1.95
C GLY A 40 -7.60 -1.48 -1.69
N LEU A 41 -7.24 -2.75 -1.51
CA LEU A 41 -8.19 -3.80 -1.18
C LEU A 41 -9.08 -3.34 -0.02
N THR A 42 -10.39 -3.37 -0.24
CA THR A 42 -11.35 -3.16 0.84
C THR A 42 -11.15 -4.26 1.88
N LYS A 43 -11.49 -3.95 3.15
CA LYS A 43 -11.41 -4.92 4.25
C LYS A 43 -12.13 -6.23 3.91
N GLU A 44 -13.22 -6.15 3.15
CA GLU A 44 -13.97 -7.31 2.70
C GLU A 44 -13.22 -8.12 1.63
N GLU A 45 -12.61 -7.47 0.65
CA GLU A 45 -11.78 -8.15 -0.36
C GLU A 45 -10.54 -8.81 0.26
N THR A 46 -9.89 -8.15 1.22
CA THR A 46 -8.77 -8.76 1.96
C THR A 46 -9.20 -10.00 2.72
N LYS A 47 -10.38 -9.96 3.37
CA LYS A 47 -10.96 -11.13 4.04
C LYS A 47 -11.23 -12.26 3.05
N LYS A 48 -11.89 -11.97 1.92
CA LYS A 48 -12.17 -12.97 0.86
C LYS A 48 -10.88 -13.63 0.36
N LEU A 49 -9.84 -12.83 0.09
CA LEU A 49 -8.55 -13.34 -0.37
C LEU A 49 -7.84 -14.21 0.68
N LEU A 50 -7.81 -13.76 1.94
CA LEU A 50 -7.23 -14.52 3.04
C LEU A 50 -7.91 -15.89 3.19
N THR A 51 -9.23 -15.88 3.14
CA THR A 51 -10.04 -17.09 3.25
C THR A 51 -9.79 -18.06 2.10
N VAL A 52 -9.71 -17.58 0.85
CA VAL A 52 -9.36 -18.41 -0.32
C VAL A 52 -7.95 -18.97 -0.21
N ALA A 53 -6.99 -18.17 0.26
CA ALA A 53 -5.61 -18.60 0.45
C ALA A 53 -5.50 -19.73 1.48
N GLN A 54 -6.19 -19.59 2.62
CA GLN A 54 -6.24 -20.61 3.66
C GLN A 54 -6.94 -21.88 3.18
N LEU A 55 -8.04 -21.76 2.42
CA LEU A 55 -8.72 -22.92 1.82
C LEU A 55 -7.80 -23.68 0.85
N LYS A 56 -7.03 -22.95 0.05
CA LYS A 56 -6.02 -23.54 -0.85
C LYS A 56 -4.91 -24.27 -0.10
N ALA A 57 -4.60 -23.89 1.15
CA ALA A 57 -3.63 -24.60 1.98
C ALA A 57 -4.21 -25.88 2.62
N VAL A 58 -5.49 -25.86 3.01
CA VAL A 58 -6.17 -27.00 3.67
C VAL A 58 -6.58 -28.09 2.68
N ARG A 59 -7.09 -27.72 1.51
CA ARG A 59 -7.64 -28.65 0.51
C ARG A 59 -6.65 -29.72 -0.02
N PRO A 60 -5.36 -29.43 -0.29
CA PRO A 60 -4.40 -30.47 -0.67
C PRO A 60 -4.09 -31.42 0.49
N LYS A 61 -3.98 -30.91 1.73
CA LYS A 61 -3.76 -31.74 2.92
C LYS A 61 -4.90 -32.74 3.13
N LEU A 62 -6.15 -32.32 2.93
CA LEU A 62 -7.30 -33.23 2.96
C LEU A 62 -7.26 -34.29 1.85
N ARG A 63 -6.74 -33.97 0.67
CA ARG A 63 -6.56 -34.97 -0.41
C ARG A 63 -5.46 -35.97 -0.08
N GLU A 64 -4.41 -35.54 0.59
CA GLU A 64 -3.28 -36.39 0.97
C GLU A 64 -3.65 -37.46 2.00
N VAL A 65 -4.66 -37.19 2.84
CA VAL A 65 -5.18 -38.17 3.80
C VAL A 65 -5.71 -39.45 3.12
N GLN A 66 -5.97 -39.44 1.80
CA GLN A 66 -6.43 -40.59 0.98
C GLN A 66 -7.65 -41.34 1.57
N LYS A 67 -8.35 -40.74 2.54
CA LYS A 67 -9.60 -41.25 3.11
C LYS A 67 -10.74 -40.42 2.54
N SER A 68 -11.86 -41.08 2.27
CA SER A 68 -13.09 -40.41 1.87
C SER A 68 -13.76 -39.63 3.01
N TRP A 69 -13.30 -39.83 4.26
CA TRP A 69 -13.79 -39.17 5.45
C TRP A 69 -12.67 -38.96 6.47
N VAL A 70 -12.81 -37.93 7.29
CA VAL A 70 -11.94 -37.64 8.44
C VAL A 70 -12.79 -37.33 9.66
N SER A 71 -12.29 -37.64 10.84
CA SER A 71 -12.94 -37.22 12.09
C SER A 71 -12.89 -35.70 12.26
N TYR A 72 -13.81 -35.12 13.03
CA TYR A 72 -13.83 -33.68 13.28
C TYR A 72 -12.52 -33.19 13.92
N SER A 73 -11.93 -33.97 14.83
CA SER A 73 -10.64 -33.66 15.45
C SER A 73 -9.48 -33.65 14.45
N GLU A 74 -9.41 -34.63 13.55
CA GLU A 74 -8.43 -34.65 12.46
C GLU A 74 -8.61 -33.45 11.52
N PHE A 75 -9.85 -33.14 11.14
CA PHE A 75 -10.17 -31.99 10.31
C PHE A 75 -9.73 -30.67 10.96
N VAL A 76 -10.05 -30.45 12.23
CA VAL A 76 -9.62 -29.25 12.98
C VAL A 76 -8.10 -29.18 13.08
N GLY A 77 -7.40 -30.31 13.25
CA GLY A 77 -5.94 -30.37 13.24
C GLY A 77 -5.35 -29.91 11.90
N ILE A 78 -5.90 -30.40 10.79
CA ILE A 78 -5.48 -30.01 9.43
C ILE A 78 -5.77 -28.52 9.18
N CYS A 79 -6.91 -28.01 9.64
CA CYS A 79 -7.23 -26.58 9.56
C CYS A 79 -6.26 -25.74 10.39
N ARG A 80 -5.91 -26.15 11.61
CA ARG A 80 -4.97 -25.42 12.48
C ARG A 80 -3.57 -25.31 11.87
N GLU A 81 -3.17 -26.29 11.08
CA GLU A 81 -1.89 -26.30 10.38
C GLU A 81 -1.92 -25.48 9.06
N GLY A 82 -3.11 -25.20 8.52
CA GLY A 82 -3.30 -24.46 7.26
C GLY A 82 -3.91 -23.06 7.43
N CYS A 83 -4.35 -22.71 8.64
CA CYS A 83 -5.07 -21.48 8.97
C CYS A 83 -4.55 -20.89 10.28
N ALA A 84 -4.48 -19.56 10.34
CA ALA A 84 -4.08 -18.84 11.54
C ALA A 84 -5.21 -18.73 12.59
N ASP A 85 -6.46 -18.97 12.18
CA ASP A 85 -7.65 -18.79 13.02
C ASP A 85 -8.41 -20.14 13.19
N PRO A 86 -8.52 -20.67 14.41
CA PRO A 86 -9.23 -21.93 14.66
C PRO A 86 -10.74 -21.85 14.38
N ASP A 87 -11.39 -20.68 14.49
CA ASP A 87 -12.84 -20.54 14.24
C ASP A 87 -13.19 -20.62 12.74
N MET A 88 -12.19 -20.40 11.88
CA MET A 88 -12.29 -20.50 10.43
C MET A 88 -12.46 -21.97 9.97
N GLY A 89 -12.12 -22.95 10.82
CA GLY A 89 -12.34 -24.38 10.58
C GLY A 89 -13.83 -24.73 10.37
N ILE A 90 -14.73 -24.16 11.17
CA ILE A 90 -16.18 -24.39 11.05
C ILE A 90 -16.71 -23.86 9.71
N TRP A 91 -16.16 -22.72 9.26
CA TRP A 91 -16.52 -22.13 7.97
C TRP A 91 -16.00 -22.97 6.79
N PHE A 92 -14.80 -23.54 6.89
CA PHE A 92 -14.30 -24.49 5.89
C PHE A 92 -15.14 -25.76 5.81
N TYR A 93 -15.58 -26.31 6.94
CA TYR A 93 -16.48 -27.45 6.96
C TYR A 93 -17.76 -27.17 6.17
N LYS A 94 -18.34 -25.98 6.31
CA LYS A 94 -19.56 -25.56 5.60
C LYS A 94 -19.38 -25.38 4.09
N ILE A 95 -18.15 -25.23 3.60
CA ILE A 95 -17.85 -25.05 2.16
C ILE A 95 -17.34 -26.31 1.50
N VAL A 96 -16.73 -27.21 2.27
CA VAL A 96 -16.16 -28.46 1.78
C VAL A 96 -17.12 -29.65 1.98
N GLY A 97 -17.99 -29.59 2.99
CA GLY A 97 -19.09 -30.54 3.19
C GLY A 97 -20.23 -30.29 2.21
#